data_AF-A0A378IGW8-F1
#
_entry.id   AF-A0A378IGW8-F1
#
_cell.length_a   1.000
_cell.length_b   1.000
_cell.length_c   1.000
_cell.angle_alpha   90.00
_cell.angle_beta   90.00
_cell.angle_gamma   90.00
#
_symmetry.space_group_name_H-M   'P 1'
#
loop_
_entity.id
_entity.type
_entity.pdbx_description
1 polymer ?
#
loop_
_entity_poly.entity_id
_entity_poly.type
_entity_poly.pdbx_seq_one_letter_code
_entity_poly.pdbx_strand_id
1 'polypeptide(L)'
;MKKWMVLAASLMMSNVHAEQSWCGYKDYFRIYSASHPGVVITHGYSDQDVLLQILGPHSFEITDSYQCHAGYALVTVGDEQNNWCVLDIKDGPLINHPVVHASCNGLRYVSTQYDGFNTYSYTIYLD
;
A
#
# COMPACT_ATOMS: atom_id res chain seq x y z
N MET A 1 39.81 -5.25 -54.43
CA MET A 1 38.77 -5.88 -53.60
C MET A 1 39.06 -5.58 -52.12
N LYS A 2 38.52 -4.49 -51.54
CA LYS A 2 38.63 -4.21 -50.09
C LYS A 2 37.70 -3.06 -49.67
N LYS A 3 36.40 -3.32 -49.48
CA LYS A 3 35.44 -2.34 -48.90
C LYS A 3 34.25 -3.01 -48.22
N TRP A 4 34.48 -3.90 -47.25
CA TRP A 4 33.40 -4.47 -46.45
C TRP A 4 33.87 -4.62 -45.00
N MET A 5 34.00 -3.50 -44.29
CA MET A 5 34.15 -3.46 -42.83
C MET A 5 33.43 -2.22 -42.30
N VAL A 6 32.11 -2.20 -42.45
CA VAL A 6 31.21 -1.36 -41.67
C VAL A 6 30.05 -2.27 -41.27
N LEU A 7 29.53 -2.09 -40.04
CA LEU A 7 28.52 -2.92 -39.35
C LEU A 7 29.06 -4.06 -38.47
N ALA A 8 29.82 -3.73 -37.44
CA ALA A 8 29.88 -4.59 -36.24
C ALA A 8 29.92 -3.81 -34.91
N ALA A 9 29.82 -2.48 -34.93
CA ALA A 9 29.99 -1.65 -33.73
C ALA A 9 28.70 -0.91 -33.28
N SER A 10 27.59 -1.03 -34.00
CA SER A 10 26.34 -0.31 -33.68
C SER A 10 25.29 -1.17 -32.95
N LEU A 11 25.65 -2.38 -32.50
CA LEU A 11 24.75 -3.33 -31.82
C LEU A 11 25.16 -3.60 -30.36
N MET A 12 25.90 -2.69 -29.73
CA MET A 12 25.97 -2.62 -28.27
C MET A 12 24.82 -1.71 -27.82
N MET A 13 23.57 -2.08 -28.12
CA MET A 13 22.68 -2.73 -27.15
C MET A 13 22.67 -1.96 -25.83
N SER A 14 21.72 -1.02 -25.79
CA SER A 14 20.97 -0.60 -24.61
C SER A 14 21.20 -1.51 -23.41
N ASN A 15 22.08 -1.09 -22.51
CA ASN A 15 22.15 -1.70 -21.20
C ASN A 15 20.84 -1.38 -20.49
N VAL A 16 19.98 -2.40 -20.46
CA VAL A 16 19.17 -2.77 -19.31
C VAL A 16 18.40 -1.58 -18.75
N HIS A 17 17.18 -1.42 -19.28
CA HIS A 17 16.08 -0.95 -18.45
C HIS A 17 16.23 -1.62 -17.10
N ALA A 18 16.50 -0.86 -16.04
CA ALA A 18 16.33 -1.35 -14.69
C ALA A 18 14.94 -1.98 -14.67
N GLU A 19 14.86 -3.30 -14.46
CA GLU A 19 13.59 -3.92 -14.12
C GLU A 19 13.06 -3.06 -12.97
N GLN A 20 11.93 -2.40 -13.21
CA GLN A 20 11.18 -1.82 -12.13
C GLN A 20 10.81 -3.03 -11.29
N SER A 21 11.60 -3.32 -10.24
CA SER A 21 11.27 -4.39 -9.33
C SER A 21 9.86 -4.07 -8.87
N TRP A 22 8.93 -5.00 -9.06
CA TRP A 22 7.54 -4.79 -8.69
C TRP A 22 7.35 -4.68 -7.16
N CYS A 23 8.43 -4.46 -6.42
CA CYS A 23 8.57 -4.58 -4.99
C CYS A 23 9.17 -3.29 -4.46
N GLY A 24 8.76 -2.91 -3.25
CA GLY A 24 9.05 -1.61 -2.65
C GLY A 24 8.04 -0.52 -3.04
N TYR A 25 6.88 -0.89 -3.60
CA TYR A 25 5.77 0.04 -3.73
C TYR A 25 5.24 0.46 -2.37
N LYS A 26 4.67 1.65 -2.33
CA LYS A 26 4.15 2.30 -1.12
C LYS A 26 2.69 2.63 -1.36
N ASP A 27 1.83 2.04 -0.55
CA ASP A 27 0.42 2.30 -0.55
C ASP A 27 0.09 3.18 0.66
N TYR A 28 -0.48 4.34 0.38
CA TYR A 28 -0.85 5.35 1.37
C TYR A 28 -2.32 5.21 1.73
N PHE A 29 -2.60 5.19 3.02
CA PHE A 29 -3.96 5.05 3.52
C PHE A 29 -4.35 6.24 4.40
N ARG A 30 -5.57 6.73 4.19
CA ARG A 30 -6.22 7.70 5.05
C ARG A 30 -7.48 7.09 5.66
N ILE A 31 -7.67 7.31 6.96
CA ILE A 31 -8.90 6.98 7.66
C ILE A 31 -9.84 8.18 7.60
N TYR A 32 -11.09 7.96 7.24
CA TYR A 32 -12.13 8.98 7.25
C TYR A 32 -13.41 8.45 7.89
N SER A 33 -13.98 9.21 8.82
CA SER A 33 -15.31 8.98 9.35
C SER A 33 -16.03 10.31 9.56
N ALA A 34 -17.26 10.41 9.07
CA ALA A 34 -18.10 11.60 9.26
C ALA A 34 -18.92 11.53 10.55
N SER A 35 -19.38 10.34 10.92
CA SER A 35 -20.15 10.05 12.13
C SER A 35 -19.29 10.00 13.39
N HIS A 36 -18.03 9.53 13.27
CA HIS A 36 -17.08 9.43 14.38
C HIS A 36 -15.81 10.27 14.13
N PRO A 37 -15.87 11.61 14.29
CA PRO A 37 -14.73 12.48 14.01
C PRO A 37 -13.54 12.28 14.96
N GLY A 38 -13.75 11.63 16.11
CA GLY A 38 -12.71 11.30 17.09
C GLY A 38 -11.95 9.99 16.80
N VAL A 39 -12.28 9.26 15.72
CA VAL A 39 -11.62 7.98 15.41
C VAL A 39 -10.20 8.20 14.94
N VAL A 40 -9.25 7.63 15.68
CA VAL A 40 -7.81 7.67 15.38
C VAL A 40 -7.23 6.27 15.30
N ILE A 41 -6.08 6.14 14.67
CA ILE A 41 -5.26 4.93 14.68
C ILE A 41 -4.68 4.78 16.09
N THR A 42 -5.00 3.66 16.74
CA THR A 42 -4.54 3.34 18.10
C THR A 42 -3.46 2.29 18.11
N HIS A 43 -3.42 1.42 17.10
CA HIS A 43 -2.43 0.36 16.99
C HIS A 43 -2.15 -0.02 15.54
N GLY A 44 -0.95 -0.56 15.30
CA GLY A 44 -0.53 -1.06 14.01
C GLY A 44 0.40 -2.26 14.18
N TYR A 45 0.21 -3.26 13.34
CA TYR A 45 1.05 -4.44 13.23
C TYR A 45 1.21 -4.80 11.75
N SER A 46 2.37 -5.32 11.35
CA SER A 46 2.53 -5.98 10.06
C SER A 46 3.36 -7.25 10.22
N ASP A 47 3.19 -8.18 9.29
CA ASP A 47 4.11 -9.31 9.17
C ASP A 47 5.46 -8.87 8.58
N GLN A 48 6.32 -9.83 8.25
CA GLN A 48 7.66 -9.58 7.70
C GLN A 48 7.65 -9.23 6.20
N ASP A 49 6.54 -9.50 5.51
CA ASP A 49 6.43 -9.40 4.07
C ASP A 49 5.99 -7.98 3.63
N VAL A 50 5.38 -7.22 4.53
CA VAL A 50 5.06 -5.79 4.37
C VAL A 50 5.48 -4.94 5.57
N LEU A 51 5.80 -3.68 5.34
CA LEU A 51 6.23 -2.73 6.37
C LEU A 51 5.14 -1.68 6.60
N LEU A 52 4.51 -1.72 7.78
CA LEU A 52 3.54 -0.69 8.18
C LEU A 52 4.22 0.49 8.88
N GLN A 53 3.96 1.71 8.40
CA GLN A 53 4.38 2.95 9.04
C GLN A 53 3.18 3.85 9.33
N ILE A 54 2.91 4.11 10.60
CA ILE A 54 1.89 5.10 11.01
C ILE A 54 2.46 6.51 10.82
N LEU A 55 1.82 7.31 9.97
CA LEU A 55 2.25 8.68 9.63
C LEU A 55 1.60 9.74 10.52
N GLY A 56 0.42 9.44 11.07
CA GLY A 56 -0.33 10.33 11.93
C GLY A 56 -1.62 9.68 12.45
N PRO A 57 -2.47 10.44 13.16
CA PRO A 57 -3.68 9.89 13.79
C PRO A 57 -4.69 9.26 12.80
N HIS A 58 -4.66 9.67 11.54
CA HIS A 58 -5.61 9.20 10.52
C HIS A 58 -4.93 8.73 9.23
N SER A 59 -3.62 8.46 9.28
CA SER A 59 -2.89 8.08 8.07
C SER A 59 -1.73 7.14 8.37
N PHE A 60 -1.53 6.18 7.48
CA PHE A 60 -0.41 5.25 7.51
C PHE A 60 0.00 4.89 6.08
N GLU A 61 1.18 4.29 5.96
CA GLU A 61 1.75 3.77 4.72
C GLU A 61 2.04 2.28 4.93
N ILE A 62 1.79 1.47 3.90
CA ILE A 62 2.30 0.10 3.79
C ILE A 62 3.33 0.08 2.67
N THR A 63 4.52 -0.44 2.95
CA THR A 63 5.56 -0.65 1.94
C THR A 63 5.79 -2.13 1.73
N ASP A 64 5.82 -2.57 0.47
CA ASP A 64 6.22 -3.93 0.13
C ASP A 64 7.66 -4.22 0.56
N SER A 65 7.89 -5.39 1.16
CA SER A 65 9.26 -5.81 1.47
C SER A 65 10.05 -6.14 0.19
N TYR A 66 11.37 -6.11 0.33
CA TYR A 66 12.30 -6.55 -0.72
C TYR A 66 12.21 -8.06 -1.02
N GLN A 67 11.47 -8.84 -0.21
CA GLN A 67 11.25 -10.27 -0.44
C GLN A 67 10.16 -10.53 -1.48
N CYS A 68 9.42 -9.50 -1.90
CA CYS A 68 8.44 -9.57 -2.96
C CYS A 68 7.30 -10.58 -2.71
N HIS A 69 6.83 -10.69 -1.47
CA HIS A 69 5.68 -11.53 -1.13
C HIS A 69 4.48 -10.68 -0.73
N ALA A 70 3.28 -11.26 -0.86
CA ALA A 70 2.09 -10.66 -0.30
C ALA A 70 2.07 -10.87 1.22
N GLY A 71 1.84 -9.80 1.97
CA GLY A 71 1.76 -9.81 3.41
C GLY A 71 0.47 -9.18 3.92
N TYR A 72 0.39 -9.08 5.24
CA TYR A 72 -0.73 -8.54 5.97
C TYR A 72 -0.30 -7.46 6.95
N ALA A 73 -1.07 -6.38 6.99
CA ALA A 73 -1.02 -5.38 8.02
C ALA A 73 -2.35 -5.32 8.78
N LEU A 74 -2.27 -5.23 10.10
CA LEU A 74 -3.41 -5.00 10.98
C LEU A 74 -3.33 -3.57 11.50
N VAL A 75 -4.35 -2.75 11.22
CA VAL A 75 -4.46 -1.39 11.72
C VAL A 75 -5.70 -1.27 12.57
N THR A 76 -5.53 -0.98 13.85
CA THR A 76 -6.66 -0.73 14.76
C THR A 76 -6.95 0.76 14.79
N VAL A 77 -8.21 1.10 14.55
CA VAL A 77 -8.75 2.45 14.69
C VAL A 77 -9.84 2.44 15.75
N GLY A 78 -9.97 3.54 16.50
CA GLY A 78 -11.02 3.67 17.50
C GLY A 78 -11.10 5.06 18.12
N ASP A 79 -12.11 5.25 18.96
CA ASP A 79 -12.39 6.49 19.68
C ASP A 79 -12.47 6.29 21.21
N GLU A 80 -12.65 7.38 21.95
CA GLU A 80 -12.77 7.37 23.42
C GLU A 80 -14.06 6.70 23.93
N GLN A 81 -15.05 6.49 23.05
CA GLN A 81 -16.33 5.89 23.38
C GLN A 81 -16.31 4.36 23.26
N ASN A 82 -15.11 3.78 23.10
CA ASN A 82 -14.88 2.35 22.92
C ASN A 82 -15.48 1.79 21.62
N ASN A 83 -15.67 2.64 20.61
CA ASN A 83 -15.93 2.20 19.25
C ASN A 83 -14.60 1.92 18.55
N TRP A 84 -14.50 0.82 17.82
CA TRP A 84 -13.27 0.43 17.13
C TRP A 84 -13.51 -0.42 15.88
N CYS A 85 -12.53 -0.43 14.99
CA CYS A 85 -12.38 -1.41 13.90
C CYS A 85 -10.93 -1.90 13.87
N VAL A 86 -10.75 -3.21 13.66
CA VAL A 86 -9.48 -3.78 13.23
C VAL A 86 -9.55 -3.95 11.73
N LEU A 87 -8.67 -3.25 11.01
CA LEU A 87 -8.53 -3.29 9.56
C LEU A 87 -7.43 -4.30 9.23
N ASP A 88 -7.80 -5.37 8.54
CA ASP A 88 -6.90 -6.38 8.00
C ASP A 88 -6.64 -6.08 6.52
N ILE A 89 -5.42 -5.67 6.22
CA ILE A 89 -5.01 -5.13 4.93
C ILE A 89 -4.01 -6.08 4.33
N LYS A 90 -4.42 -6.73 3.24
CA LYS A 90 -3.55 -7.58 2.45
C LYS A 90 -2.94 -6.77 1.31
N ASP A 91 -1.63 -6.77 1.24
CA ASP A 91 -0.87 -6.02 0.25
C ASP A 91 0.32 -6.82 -0.30
N GLY A 92 0.92 -6.38 -1.41
CA GLY A 92 2.08 -7.05 -2.00
C GLY A 92 2.37 -6.69 -3.47
N PRO A 93 3.54 -7.10 -4.00
CA PRO A 93 4.02 -6.78 -5.36
C PRO A 93 3.11 -7.15 -6.53
N LEU A 94 2.25 -8.15 -6.33
CA LEU A 94 1.34 -8.69 -7.33
C LEU A 94 -0.12 -8.29 -7.06
N ILE A 95 -0.35 -7.46 -6.04
CA ILE A 95 -1.63 -6.92 -5.65
C ILE A 95 -1.65 -5.46 -6.09
N ASN A 96 -2.25 -5.21 -7.25
CA ASN A 96 -2.32 -3.85 -7.80
C ASN A 96 -3.09 -2.86 -6.90
N HIS A 97 -4.05 -3.39 -6.12
CA HIS A 97 -4.83 -2.64 -5.15
C HIS A 97 -4.99 -3.47 -3.88
N PRO A 98 -4.61 -2.93 -2.71
CA PRO A 98 -4.73 -3.61 -1.42
C PRO A 98 -6.17 -4.05 -1.15
N VAL A 99 -6.30 -5.19 -0.48
CA VAL A 99 -7.60 -5.73 -0.07
C VAL A 99 -7.78 -5.47 1.42
N VAL A 100 -8.85 -4.75 1.77
CA VAL A 100 -9.17 -4.40 3.16
C VAL A 100 -10.38 -5.19 3.63
N HIS A 101 -10.18 -5.92 4.72
CA HIS A 101 -11.23 -6.50 5.55
C HIS A 101 -11.30 -5.77 6.89
N ALA A 102 -12.46 -5.76 7.52
CA ALA A 102 -12.64 -5.07 8.79
C ALA A 102 -13.52 -5.87 9.74
N SER A 103 -13.12 -5.90 11.01
CA SER A 103 -13.93 -6.38 12.12
C SER A 103 -14.15 -5.22 13.08
N CYS A 104 -15.41 -4.87 13.35
CA CYS A 104 -15.74 -3.65 14.07
C CYS A 104 -16.67 -3.87 15.26
N ASN A 105 -16.62 -2.94 16.20
CA ASN A 105 -17.51 -2.78 17.34
C ASN A 105 -17.87 -1.30 17.47
N GLY A 106 -19.16 -0.96 17.39
CA GLY A 106 -19.63 0.43 17.47
C GLY A 106 -19.36 1.26 16.21
N LEU A 107 -18.24 1.03 15.52
CA LEU A 107 -17.95 1.52 14.17
C LEU A 107 -18.42 0.53 13.10
N ARG A 108 -18.44 0.99 11.85
CA ARG A 108 -18.76 0.22 10.66
C ARG A 108 -17.82 0.57 9.52
N TYR A 109 -17.15 -0.44 8.97
CA TYR A 109 -16.44 -0.27 7.71
C TYR A 109 -17.43 -0.08 6.55
N VAL A 110 -17.20 0.95 5.74
CA VAL A 110 -18.05 1.29 4.58
C VAL A 110 -17.38 0.83 3.29
N SER A 111 -16.17 1.33 3.02
CA SER A 111 -15.44 1.04 1.78
C SER A 111 -14.00 1.52 1.86
N THR A 112 -13.15 0.95 1.02
CA THR A 112 -11.85 1.53 0.67
C THR A 112 -11.94 2.05 -0.76
N GLN A 113 -11.58 3.31 -0.97
CA GLN A 113 -11.60 3.94 -2.29
C GLN A 113 -10.19 4.34 -2.70
N TYR A 114 -9.89 4.16 -3.98
CA TYR A 114 -8.64 4.61 -4.57
C TYR A 114 -8.75 6.09 -4.96
N ASP A 115 -7.82 6.91 -4.48
CA ASP A 115 -7.91 8.38 -4.54
C ASP A 115 -7.48 8.98 -5.89
N GLY A 116 -6.91 8.19 -6.82
CA GLY A 116 -6.63 8.65 -8.19
C GLY A 116 -5.49 7.94 -8.90
N PHE A 117 -5.40 8.12 -10.22
CA PHE A 117 -4.47 7.40 -11.10
C PHE A 117 -2.99 7.62 -10.71
N ASN A 118 -2.25 6.52 -10.51
CA ASN A 118 -0.82 6.47 -10.16
C ASN A 118 -0.43 7.08 -8.80
N THR A 119 -1.36 7.28 -7.87
CA THR A 119 -1.04 7.83 -6.54
C THR A 119 -0.78 6.76 -5.47
N TYR A 120 -1.20 5.50 -5.72
CA TYR A 120 -1.22 4.41 -4.72
C TYR A 120 -1.78 4.89 -3.37
N SER A 121 -2.80 5.74 -3.42
CA SER A 121 -3.40 6.36 -2.24
C SER A 121 -4.85 5.92 -2.12
N TYR A 122 -5.27 5.61 -0.90
CA TYR A 122 -6.58 5.06 -0.60
C TYR A 122 -7.19 5.76 0.61
N THR A 123 -8.50 5.97 0.56
CA THR A 123 -9.28 6.41 1.70
C THR A 123 -10.16 5.27 2.20
N ILE A 124 -9.99 4.90 3.47
CA ILE A 124 -10.83 3.94 4.20
C ILE A 124 -11.94 4.73 4.90
N TYR A 125 -13.17 4.50 4.47
CA TYR A 125 -14.37 5.12 4.99
C TYR A 125 -14.98 4.27 6.11
N LEU A 126 -15.20 4.89 7.26
CA LEU A 126 -15.86 4.32 8.43
C LEU A 126 -17.12 5.14 8.77
N ASP A 127 -18.15 4.48 9.27
CA ASP A 127 -19.40 5.07 9.75
C ASP A 127 -19.73 4.60 11.17
#